data_AF-A0A7Y3T016-F1
#
_entry.id   AF-A0A7Y3T016-F1
#
_cell.length_a   1.000
_cell.length_b   1.000
_cell.length_c   1.000
_cell.angle_alpha   90.00
_cell.angle_beta   90.00
_cell.angle_gamma   90.00
#
_symmetry.space_group_name_H-M   'P 1'
#
loop_
_entity.id
_entity.type
_entity.pdbx_description
1 polymer ?
#
loop_
_entity_poly.entity_id
_entity_poly.type
_entity_poly.pdbx_seq_one_letter_code
_entity_poly.pdbx_strand_id
1 'polypeptide(L)'
;MGSTEETFGKLIKKLRNESDMSIHELSIITDLSSAYISRIETEERKNPTIYTLNRLKYAFDIDMSVIEKLFPYPEGQVKKPEKEIDSIENLLLNNTYLFAGKVAGIDVQFCLRQLIKAIEQYAIKVNCNREDESNILQLADNLRKGVARDI
;
A
#
# COMPACT_ATOMS: atom_id res chain seq x y z
N MET A 1 -2.85 18.86 -29.24
CA MET A 1 -2.26 17.51 -29.10
C MET A 1 -2.45 17.11 -27.65
N GLY A 2 -3.32 16.13 -27.38
CA GLY A 2 -3.79 15.82 -26.03
C GLY A 2 -2.70 15.25 -25.14
N SER A 3 -2.47 15.88 -24.00
CA SER A 3 -1.69 15.34 -22.88
C SER A 3 -2.29 13.99 -22.49
N THR A 4 -1.64 12.89 -22.90
CA THR A 4 -2.15 11.55 -22.59
C THR A 4 -1.73 11.25 -21.16
N GLU A 5 -2.64 11.44 -20.22
CA GLU A 5 -2.42 11.04 -18.83
C GLU A 5 -2.13 9.53 -18.81
N GLU A 6 -0.91 9.17 -18.39
CA GLU A 6 -0.48 7.79 -18.26
C GLU A 6 -1.21 7.20 -17.05
N THR A 7 -1.99 6.14 -17.27
CA THR A 7 -2.72 5.43 -16.21
C THR A 7 -2.09 4.06 -16.01
N PHE A 8 -2.37 3.43 -14.87
CA PHE A 8 -1.89 2.07 -14.61
C PHE A 8 -2.27 1.09 -15.74
N GLY A 9 -3.52 1.14 -16.22
CA GLY A 9 -3.98 0.28 -17.32
C GLY A 9 -3.21 0.50 -18.62
N LYS A 10 -2.92 1.76 -18.96
CA LYS A 10 -2.13 2.10 -20.15
C LYS A 10 -0.67 1.67 -20.02
N LEU A 11 -0.07 1.81 -18.84
CA LEU A 11 1.29 1.33 -18.57
C LEU A 11 1.39 -0.18 -18.77
N ILE A 12 0.46 -0.95 -18.19
CA ILE A 12 0.46 -2.42 -18.33
C ILE A 12 0.31 -2.83 -19.80
N LYS A 13 -0.61 -2.20 -20.53
CA LYS A 13 -0.79 -2.45 -21.97
C LYS A 13 0.48 -2.16 -22.75
N LYS A 14 1.15 -1.05 -22.44
CA LYS A 14 2.41 -0.64 -23.07
C LYS A 14 3.51 -1.68 -22.82
N LEU A 15 3.78 -2.02 -21.56
CA LEU A 15 4.81 -2.99 -21.18
C LEU A 15 4.56 -4.38 -21.79
N ARG A 16 3.30 -4.82 -21.81
CA ARG A 16 2.92 -6.09 -22.45
C ARG A 16 3.24 -6.08 -23.94
N ASN A 17 2.90 -4.99 -24.65
CA ASN A 17 3.20 -4.86 -26.08
C ASN A 17 4.70 -4.72 -26.35
N GLU A 18 5.44 -3.99 -25.50
CA GLU A 18 6.91 -3.87 -25.60
C GLU A 18 7.63 -5.19 -25.34
N SER A 19 6.97 -6.12 -24.64
CA SER A 19 7.45 -7.49 -24.41
C SER A 19 6.92 -8.51 -25.43
N ASP A 20 6.27 -8.06 -26.52
CA ASP A 20 5.64 -8.89 -27.56
C ASP A 20 4.69 -9.98 -27.00
N MET A 21 4.06 -9.70 -25.86
CA MET A 21 3.28 -10.67 -25.10
C MET A 21 1.78 -10.54 -25.39
N SER A 22 1.08 -11.65 -25.56
CA SER A 22 -0.38 -11.69 -25.60
C SER A 22 -1.00 -11.52 -24.21
N ILE A 23 -2.27 -11.12 -24.15
CA ILE A 23 -3.01 -11.08 -22.87
C ILE A 23 -3.06 -12.47 -22.23
N HIS A 24 -3.09 -13.53 -23.04
CA HIS A 24 -3.11 -14.90 -22.54
C HIS A 24 -1.77 -15.30 -21.90
N GLU A 25 -0.64 -14.95 -22.50
CA GLU A 25 0.68 -15.20 -21.89
C GLU A 25 0.86 -14.42 -20.59
N LEU A 26 0.44 -13.14 -20.56
CA LEU A 26 0.47 -12.36 -19.32
C LEU A 26 -0.42 -12.98 -18.24
N SER A 27 -1.56 -13.55 -18.64
CA SER A 27 -2.48 -14.24 -17.72
C SER A 27 -1.83 -15.44 -17.04
N ILE A 28 -1.02 -16.21 -17.78
CA ILE A 28 -0.29 -17.36 -17.26
C ILE A 28 0.81 -16.89 -16.29
N ILE A 29 1.59 -15.87 -16.65
CA ILE A 29 2.70 -15.36 -15.82
C ILE A 29 2.17 -14.77 -14.50
N THR A 30 1.08 -14.00 -14.59
CA THR A 30 0.53 -13.26 -13.45
C THR A 30 -0.48 -14.05 -12.63
N ASP A 31 -0.92 -15.22 -13.10
CA ASP A 31 -2.02 -16.00 -12.50
C ASP A 31 -3.29 -15.14 -12.31
N LEU A 32 -3.54 -14.26 -13.29
CA LEU A 32 -4.74 -13.44 -13.39
C LEU A 32 -5.53 -13.91 -14.61
N SER A 33 -6.85 -13.77 -14.61
CA SER A 33 -7.61 -14.14 -15.81
C SER A 33 -7.37 -13.15 -16.95
N SER A 34 -7.33 -13.65 -18.20
CA SER A 34 -7.18 -12.81 -19.40
C SER A 34 -8.26 -11.72 -19.47
N ALA A 35 -9.50 -12.03 -19.06
CA ALA A 35 -10.59 -11.06 -18.98
C ALA A 35 -10.32 -9.96 -17.94
N TYR A 36 -9.71 -10.30 -16.80
CA TYR A 36 -9.35 -9.31 -15.78
C TYR A 36 -8.24 -8.38 -16.27
N ILE A 37 -7.20 -8.93 -16.90
CA ILE A 37 -6.11 -8.14 -17.52
C ILE A 37 -6.67 -7.22 -18.59
N SER A 38 -7.55 -7.72 -19.47
CA SER A 38 -8.20 -6.91 -20.50
C SER A 38 -8.94 -5.72 -19.88
N ARG A 39 -9.70 -5.94 -18.80
CA ARG A 39 -10.43 -4.88 -18.08
C ARG A 39 -9.50 -3.85 -17.45
N ILE A 40 -8.30 -4.24 -17.02
CA ILE A 40 -7.28 -3.31 -16.55
C ILE A 40 -6.78 -2.46 -17.72
N GLU A 41 -6.37 -3.09 -18.83
CA GLU A 41 -5.82 -2.42 -20.02
C GLU A 41 -6.82 -1.50 -20.73
N THR A 42 -8.12 -1.78 -20.61
CA THR A 42 -9.21 -0.95 -21.18
C THR A 42 -9.75 0.09 -20.19
N GLU A 43 -9.17 0.21 -18.99
CA GLU A 43 -9.61 1.12 -17.92
C GLU A 43 -11.04 0.86 -17.39
N GLU A 44 -11.66 -0.28 -17.73
CA GLU A 44 -12.89 -0.75 -17.10
C GLU A 44 -12.67 -1.08 -15.62
N ARG A 45 -11.44 -1.50 -15.27
CA ARG A 45 -11.01 -1.74 -13.89
C ARG A 45 -9.90 -0.76 -13.49
N LYS A 46 -10.29 0.38 -12.94
CA LYS A 46 -9.38 1.45 -12.50
C LYS A 46 -8.75 1.23 -11.12
N ASN A 47 -9.26 0.29 -10.33
CA ASN A 47 -8.83 0.05 -8.96
C ASN A 47 -8.60 -1.46 -8.69
N PRO A 48 -7.46 -2.02 -9.15
CA PRO A 48 -7.07 -3.39 -8.90
C PRO A 48 -6.77 -3.63 -7.41
N THR A 49 -6.71 -4.88 -6.97
CA THR A 49 -6.28 -5.18 -5.60
C THR A 49 -4.76 -5.06 -5.49
N ILE A 50 -4.23 -4.84 -4.27
CA ILE A 50 -2.78 -4.89 -4.01
C ILE A 50 -2.18 -6.22 -4.47
N TYR A 51 -2.92 -7.33 -4.33
CA TYR A 51 -2.53 -8.63 -4.88
C TYR A 51 -2.27 -8.55 -6.39
N THR A 52 -3.22 -8.01 -7.16
CA THR A 52 -3.07 -7.82 -8.61
C THR A 52 -1.90 -6.89 -8.94
N LEU A 53 -1.78 -5.76 -8.23
CA LEU A 53 -0.69 -4.81 -8.44
C LEU A 53 0.66 -5.52 -8.26
N ASN A 54 0.82 -6.31 -7.21
CA ASN A 54 2.05 -7.09 -6.97
C ASN A 54 2.33 -8.11 -8.08
N ARG A 55 1.33 -8.86 -8.56
CA ARG A 55 1.55 -9.84 -9.64
C ARG A 55 2.04 -9.17 -10.93
N LEU A 56 1.43 -8.05 -11.31
CA LEU A 56 1.82 -7.27 -12.48
C LEU A 56 3.18 -6.58 -12.28
N LYS A 57 3.42 -6.06 -11.07
CA LYS A 57 4.69 -5.48 -10.65
C LYS A 57 5.84 -6.47 -10.90
N TYR A 58 5.72 -7.70 -10.40
CA TYR A 58 6.74 -8.72 -10.56
C TYR A 58 6.89 -9.21 -11.99
N ALA A 59 5.80 -9.30 -12.77
CA ALA A 59 5.85 -9.74 -14.16
C ALA A 59 6.67 -8.79 -15.06
N PHE A 60 6.71 -7.50 -14.72
CA PHE A 60 7.40 -6.46 -15.49
C PHE A 60 8.59 -5.81 -14.77
N ASP A 61 8.96 -6.34 -13.60
CA ASP A 61 10.03 -5.80 -12.74
C ASP A 61 9.96 -4.27 -12.51
N ILE A 62 8.74 -3.76 -12.27
CA ILE A 62 8.51 -2.34 -12.00
C ILE A 62 8.52 -2.07 -10.50
N ASP A 63 9.00 -0.89 -10.09
CA ASP A 63 8.95 -0.49 -8.68
C ASP A 63 7.53 -0.06 -8.27
N MET A 64 7.13 -0.37 -7.02
CA MET A 64 5.79 -0.03 -6.52
C MET A 64 5.56 1.49 -6.51
N SER A 65 6.59 2.29 -6.30
CA SER A 65 6.51 3.76 -6.32
C SER A 65 6.13 4.34 -7.68
N VAL A 66 6.42 3.62 -8.78
CA VAL A 66 5.96 4.00 -10.13
C VAL A 66 4.46 3.79 -10.24
N ILE A 67 3.98 2.64 -9.77
CA ILE A 67 2.55 2.30 -9.74
C ILE A 67 1.79 3.32 -8.89
N GLU A 68 2.28 3.63 -7.68
CA GLU A 68 1.64 4.57 -6.75
C GLU A 68 1.38 5.96 -7.36
N LYS A 69 2.29 6.46 -8.21
CA LYS A 69 2.12 7.75 -8.91
C LYS A 69 0.99 7.75 -9.94
N LEU A 70 0.63 6.58 -10.45
CA LEU A 70 -0.41 6.40 -11.48
C LEU A 70 -1.80 6.18 -10.89
N PHE A 71 -1.90 6.00 -9.57
CA PHE A 71 -3.15 6.03 -8.85
C PHE A 71 -3.31 7.43 -8.27
N PRO A 72 -4.21 8.28 -8.83
CA PRO A 72 -4.61 9.47 -8.09
C PRO A 72 -5.15 8.97 -6.74
N TYR A 73 -4.66 9.53 -5.62
CA TYR A 73 -5.26 9.30 -4.30
C TYR A 73 -6.76 9.47 -4.50
N PRO A 74 -7.55 8.38 -4.43
CA PRO A 74 -8.91 8.46 -4.91
C PRO A 74 -9.69 9.17 -3.83
N GLU A 75 -9.82 10.49 -3.97
CA GLU A 75 -10.74 11.27 -3.16
C GLU A 75 -12.11 10.57 -3.21
N GLY A 76 -12.53 10.02 -2.07
CA GLY A 76 -13.86 9.44 -1.91
C GLY A 76 -14.09 8.00 -2.37
N GLN A 77 -13.09 7.22 -2.83
CA GLN A 77 -13.30 5.78 -3.07
C GLN A 77 -12.91 4.92 -1.86
N VAL A 78 -13.59 5.15 -0.74
CA VAL A 78 -13.56 4.17 0.36
C VAL A 78 -14.41 2.98 -0.09
N LYS A 79 -13.77 1.81 -0.32
CA LYS A 79 -14.53 0.57 -0.51
C LYS A 79 -15.45 0.40 0.69
N LYS A 80 -16.76 0.27 0.46
CA LYS A 80 -17.66 -0.21 1.52
C LYS A 80 -17.11 -1.56 1.97
N PRO A 81 -16.74 -1.70 3.24
CA PRO A 81 -16.11 -2.93 3.67
C PRO A 81 -17.15 -4.05 3.64
N GLU A 82 -16.79 -5.18 3.05
CA GLU A 82 -17.63 -6.39 3.01
C GLU A 82 -17.67 -7.11 4.36
N LYS A 83 -16.81 -6.70 5.31
CA LYS A 83 -16.67 -7.23 6.68
C LYS A 83 -16.46 -6.08 7.66
N GLU A 84 -16.58 -6.35 8.95
CA GLU A 84 -16.18 -5.41 10.00
C GLU A 84 -14.71 -5.00 9.77
N ILE A 85 -14.43 -3.69 9.80
CA ILE A 85 -13.06 -3.16 9.66
C ILE A 85 -12.45 -3.09 11.05
N ASP A 86 -11.36 -3.83 11.26
CA ASP A 86 -10.53 -3.68 12.44
C ASP A 86 -9.73 -2.37 12.40
N SER A 87 -9.55 -1.74 13.55
CA SER A 87 -8.61 -0.63 13.70
C SER A 87 -7.17 -1.10 13.49
N ILE A 88 -6.29 -0.19 13.04
CA ILE A 88 -4.86 -0.50 12.91
C ILE A 88 -4.28 -0.95 14.25
N GLU A 89 -4.72 -0.34 15.36
CA GLU A 89 -4.38 -0.78 16.72
C GLU A 89 -4.66 -2.28 16.94
N ASN A 90 -5.88 -2.74 16.60
CA ASN A 90 -6.25 -4.14 16.76
C ASN A 90 -5.44 -5.04 15.83
N LEU A 91 -5.18 -4.60 14.61
CA LEU A 91 -4.34 -5.35 13.66
C LEU A 91 -2.91 -5.53 14.19
N LEU A 92 -2.33 -4.49 14.79
CA LEU A 92 -0.98 -4.51 15.35
C LEU A 92 -0.84 -5.36 16.62
N LEU A 93 -1.91 -5.54 17.39
CA LEU A 93 -1.87 -6.34 18.62
C LEU A 93 -2.22 -7.82 18.39
N ASN A 94 -3.05 -8.11 17.37
CA ASN A 94 -3.60 -9.45 17.16
C ASN A 94 -2.96 -10.23 15.99
N ASN A 95 -2.02 -9.63 15.26
CA ASN A 95 -1.33 -10.28 14.15
C ASN A 95 0.17 -10.39 14.40
N THR A 96 0.77 -11.44 13.83
CA THR A 96 2.23 -11.55 13.71
C THR A 96 2.68 -10.83 12.44
N TYR A 97 3.67 -9.96 12.56
CA TYR A 97 4.25 -9.22 11.43
C TYR A 97 5.73 -8.96 11.66
N LEU A 98 6.41 -8.60 10.57
CA LEU A 98 7.77 -8.13 10.62
C LEU A 98 7.81 -6.61 10.77
N PHE A 99 8.70 -6.11 11.62
CA PHE A 99 9.06 -4.70 11.70
C PHE A 99 10.59 -4.59 11.72
N ALA A 100 11.16 -3.68 10.92
CA ALA A 100 12.60 -3.55 10.74
C ALA A 100 13.31 -4.89 10.41
N GLY A 101 12.65 -5.76 9.63
CA GLY A 101 13.19 -7.05 9.21
C GLY A 101 13.14 -8.16 10.27
N LYS A 102 12.52 -7.94 11.43
CA LYS A 102 12.40 -8.92 12.52
C LYS A 102 10.95 -9.14 12.94
N VAL A 103 10.64 -10.30 13.50
CA VAL A 103 9.31 -10.56 14.09
C VAL A 103 9.09 -9.57 15.22
N ALA A 104 8.02 -8.78 15.14
CA ALA A 104 7.72 -7.75 16.13
C ALA A 104 7.32 -8.41 17.46
N GLY A 105 8.16 -8.22 18.49
CA GLY A 105 7.85 -8.61 19.87
C GLY A 105 6.84 -7.66 20.52
N ILE A 106 6.37 -8.01 21.72
CA ILE A 106 5.35 -7.26 22.48
C ILE A 106 5.77 -5.79 22.66
N ASP A 107 7.06 -5.53 22.93
CA ASP A 107 7.58 -4.16 23.13
C ASP A 107 7.47 -3.33 21.85
N VAL A 108 7.85 -3.90 20.70
CA VAL A 108 7.72 -3.24 19.39
C VAL A 108 6.26 -3.04 19.04
N GLN A 109 5.40 -4.04 19.26
CA GLN A 109 3.95 -3.93 19.03
C GLN A 109 3.33 -2.78 19.83
N PHE A 110 3.66 -2.67 21.12
CA PHE A 110 3.14 -1.58 21.97
C PHE A 110 3.69 -0.21 21.61
N CYS A 111 4.98 -0.10 21.29
CA CYS A 111 5.57 1.17 20.87
C CYS A 111 4.96 1.64 19.54
N LEU A 112 4.82 0.72 18.58
CA LEU A 112 4.25 1.02 17.27
C LEU A 112 2.78 1.41 17.38
N ARG A 113 2.00 0.69 18.20
CA ARG A 113 0.61 1.06 18.53
C ARG A 113 0.52 2.49 19.08
N GLN A 114 1.36 2.85 20.07
CA GLN A 114 1.32 4.18 20.67
C GLN A 114 1.63 5.27 19.64
N LEU A 115 2.63 5.02 18.79
CA LEU A 115 2.98 5.93 17.71
C LEU A 115 1.84 6.10 16.70
N ILE A 116 1.23 5.01 16.23
CA ILE A 116 0.09 5.06 15.31
C ILE A 116 -1.08 5.81 15.94
N LYS A 117 -1.42 5.55 17.20
CA LYS A 117 -2.48 6.27 17.90
C LYS A 117 -2.19 7.77 17.97
N ALA A 118 -0.96 8.17 18.23
CA ALA A 118 -0.58 9.58 18.24
C ALA A 118 -0.71 10.23 16.85
N ILE A 119 -0.33 9.50 15.79
CA ILE A 119 -0.49 9.96 14.39
C ILE A 119 -1.98 10.07 14.02
N GLU A 120 -2.83 9.12 14.41
CA GLU A 120 -4.27 9.18 14.19
C GLU A 120 -4.89 10.40 14.86
N GLN A 121 -4.52 10.68 16.13
CA GLN A 121 -4.98 11.87 16.85
C GLN A 121 -4.48 13.16 16.18
N TYR A 122 -3.22 13.17 15.74
CA TYR A 122 -2.64 14.31 15.03
C TYR A 122 -3.37 14.58 13.71
N ALA A 123 -3.74 13.55 12.96
CA ALA A 123 -4.42 13.68 11.67
C ALA A 123 -5.84 14.25 11.78
N ILE A 124 -6.54 14.04 12.90
CA ILE A 124 -7.90 14.56 13.12
C ILE A 124 -7.92 15.90 13.86
N LYS A 125 -6.79 16.33 14.42
CA LYS A 125 -6.71 17.57 15.21
C LYS A 125 -6.65 18.77 14.27
N VAL A 126 -7.61 19.69 14.40
CA VAL A 126 -7.71 20.88 13.56
C VAL A 126 -6.50 21.82 13.71
N ASN A 127 -5.98 21.95 14.92
CA ASN A 127 -4.82 22.78 15.24
C ASN A 127 -3.77 21.95 15.98
N CYS A 128 -2.66 21.67 15.31
CA CYS A 128 -1.49 21.03 15.91
C CYS A 128 -0.51 22.09 16.42
N ASN A 129 0.18 21.76 17.51
CA ASN A 129 1.23 22.60 18.09
C ASN A 129 2.55 21.81 18.21
N ARG A 130 3.61 22.50 18.63
CA ARG A 130 4.95 21.90 18.79
C ARG A 130 5.00 20.76 19.80
N GLU A 131 4.12 20.75 20.79
CA GLU A 131 4.05 19.67 21.77
C GLU A 131 3.50 18.39 21.14
N ASP A 132 2.49 18.50 20.27
CA ASP A 132 1.96 17.36 19.51
C ASP A 132 3.05 16.74 18.61
N GLU A 133 3.78 17.57 17.88
CA GLU A 133 4.90 17.14 17.02
C GLU A 133 6.01 16.48 17.85
N SER A 134 6.39 17.11 18.96
CA SER A 134 7.40 16.59 19.89
C SER A 134 7.01 15.22 20.47
N ASN A 135 5.74 15.04 20.82
CA ASN A 135 5.24 13.76 21.31
C ASN A 135 5.37 12.64 20.27
N ILE A 136 5.04 12.91 19.00
CA ILE A 136 5.22 11.93 17.91
C ILE A 136 6.69 11.54 17.77
N LEU A 137 7.60 12.53 17.78
CA LEU A 137 9.04 12.27 17.70
C LEU A 137 9.54 11.44 18.90
N GLN A 138 9.06 11.75 20.10
CA GLN A 138 9.43 11.00 21.31
C GLN A 138 8.95 9.54 21.24
N LEU A 139 7.74 9.30 20.70
CA LEU A 139 7.21 7.96 20.48
C LEU A 139 7.96 7.20 19.39
N ALA A 140 8.39 7.88 18.31
CA ALA A 140 9.24 7.29 17.28
C ALA A 140 10.61 6.86 17.85
N ASP A 141 11.19 7.67 18.72
CA ASP A 141 12.43 7.32 19.44
C ASP A 141 12.24 6.13 20.38
N ASN A 142 11.08 6.04 21.04
CA ASN A 142 10.76 4.89 21.89
C ASN A 142 10.64 3.61 21.06
N LEU A 143 9.99 3.68 19.89
CA LEU A 143 9.93 2.57 18.94
C LEU A 143 11.32 2.15 18.48
N ARG A 144 12.17 3.11 18.10
CA ARG A 144 13.58 2.83 17.73
C ARG A 144 14.34 2.10 18.84
N LYS A 145 14.17 2.53 20.10
CA LYS A 145 14.78 1.87 21.26
C LYS A 145 14.19 0.48 21.51
N GLY A 146 12.88 0.29 21.32
CA GLY A 146 12.21 -1.00 21.42
C GLY A 146 12.78 -2.01 20.41
N VAL A 147 12.90 -1.61 19.15
CA VAL A 147 13.53 -2.45 18.11
C VAL A 147 14.96 -2.83 18.48
N ALA A 148 15.73 -1.90 19.05
CA ALA A 148 17.11 -2.17 19.49
C ALA A 148 17.22 -3.16 20.66
N ARG A 149 16.17 -3.30 21.49
CA ARG A 149 16.10 -4.27 22.60
C ARG A 149 15.70 -5.66 22.14
N ASP A 150 14.98 -5.76 21.02
CA ASP A 150 14.66 -7.01 20.33
C ASP A 150 15.83 -7.51 19.45
N ILE A 151 17.06 -6.98 19.66
CA ILE A 151 18.31 -7.41 19.00
C ILE A 151 19.15 -8.30 19.90
#